data_AF-A0A7W6E812-F1
#
_entry.id   AF-A0A7W6E812-F1
#
_cell.length_a   1.000
_cell.length_b   1.000
_cell.length_c   1.000
_cell.angle_alpha   90.00
_cell.angle_beta   90.00
_cell.angle_gamma   90.00
#
_symmetry.space_group_name_H-M   'P 1'
#
loop_
_entity.id
_entity.type
_entity.pdbx_description
1 polymer ?
#
loop_
_entity_poly.entity_id
_entity_poly.type
_entity_poly.pdbx_seq_one_letter_code
_entity_poly.pdbx_strand_id
1 'polypeptide(L)'
;MRSTIIATILATVLPLAANAQSYRAVNSMDVVPLGQSTFEVIRSGGMGPRGVWCAAADYAENRLGTRGRIYISQGSAPSRSVAGQKSVVFTTDAASLSQAPSKSLTLSMTKVGVGLPVDHAIQFCRPDDYEPGISR
;
A
#
# COMPACT_ATOMS: atom_id res chain seq x y z
N MET A 1 -32.15 -57.70 9.36
CA MET A 1 -32.34 -56.33 9.88
C MET A 1 -31.07 -55.56 9.53
N ARG A 2 -31.16 -54.56 8.65
CA ARG A 2 -30.00 -53.85 8.06
C ARG A 2 -29.70 -52.60 8.88
N SER A 3 -28.52 -52.53 9.48
CA SER A 3 -28.07 -51.41 10.30
C SER A 3 -27.56 -50.28 9.39
N THR A 4 -28.22 -49.12 9.42
CA THR A 4 -27.82 -47.92 8.68
C THR A 4 -26.90 -47.07 9.55
N ILE A 5 -25.61 -47.00 9.19
CA ILE A 5 -24.65 -46.08 9.80
C ILE A 5 -24.76 -44.74 9.06
N ILE A 6 -25.23 -43.70 9.75
CA ILE A 6 -25.26 -42.33 9.24
C ILE A 6 -23.88 -41.72 9.53
N ALA A 7 -23.08 -41.52 8.49
CA ALA A 7 -21.79 -40.83 8.57
C ALA A 7 -22.01 -39.32 8.45
N THR A 8 -21.91 -38.61 9.57
CA THR A 8 -21.99 -37.15 9.64
C THR A 8 -20.67 -36.55 9.14
N ILE A 9 -20.66 -36.00 7.92
CA ILE A 9 -19.50 -35.30 7.37
C ILE A 9 -19.47 -33.89 7.97
N LEU A 10 -18.53 -33.65 8.88
CA LEU A 10 -18.27 -32.34 9.46
C LEU A 10 -17.42 -31.53 8.47
N ALA A 11 -18.06 -30.66 7.68
CA ALA A 11 -17.38 -29.74 6.79
C ALA A 11 -16.70 -28.63 7.59
N THR A 12 -15.40 -28.77 7.86
CA THR A 12 -14.58 -27.70 8.45
C THR A 12 -14.41 -26.58 7.43
N VAL A 13 -15.13 -25.48 7.62
CA VAL A 13 -14.92 -24.25 6.86
C VAL A 13 -13.60 -23.64 7.33
N LEU A 14 -12.51 -23.94 6.61
CA LEU A 14 -11.22 -23.29 6.82
C LEU A 14 -11.38 -21.82 6.39
N PRO A 15 -11.13 -20.83 7.27
CA PRO A 15 -11.08 -19.44 6.84
C PRO A 15 -9.90 -19.30 5.89
N LEU A 16 -10.19 -19.05 4.60
CA LEU A 16 -9.16 -18.63 3.66
C LEU A 16 -8.65 -17.27 4.15
N ALA A 17 -7.49 -17.25 4.79
CA ALA A 17 -6.71 -16.04 4.92
C ALA A 17 -6.45 -15.55 3.50
N ALA A 18 -7.16 -14.51 3.08
CA ALA A 18 -6.90 -13.83 1.82
C ALA A 18 -5.47 -13.31 1.91
N ASN A 19 -4.54 -14.05 1.32
CA ASN A 19 -3.17 -13.59 1.15
C ASN A 19 -3.27 -12.43 0.17
N ALA A 20 -3.34 -11.20 0.68
CA ALA A 20 -3.12 -10.00 -0.08
C ALA A 20 -1.72 -10.12 -0.69
N GLN A 21 -1.63 -10.59 -1.92
CA GLN A 21 -0.35 -10.84 -2.58
C GLN A 21 0.41 -9.52 -2.63
N SER A 22 1.56 -9.48 -1.96
CA SER A 22 2.42 -8.31 -2.00
C SER A 22 2.89 -8.09 -3.43
N TYR A 23 2.85 -6.84 -3.88
CA TYR A 23 3.41 -6.39 -5.13
C TYR A 23 4.81 -5.85 -4.89
N ARG A 24 5.78 -6.31 -5.68
CA ARG A 24 7.13 -5.77 -5.67
C ARG A 24 7.20 -4.61 -6.65
N ALA A 25 7.40 -3.41 -6.14
CA ALA A 25 7.54 -2.21 -6.97
C ALA A 25 8.91 -2.14 -7.65
N VAL A 26 9.02 -1.27 -8.67
CA VAL A 26 10.25 -1.07 -9.47
C VAL A 26 11.48 -0.72 -8.61
N ASN A 27 11.29 -0.01 -7.49
CA ASN A 27 12.37 0.33 -6.55
C ASN A 27 12.56 -0.73 -5.43
N SER A 28 12.08 -1.95 -5.68
CA SER A 28 12.17 -3.10 -4.79
C SER A 28 11.43 -2.99 -3.45
N MET A 29 10.56 -1.98 -3.26
CA MET A 29 9.68 -1.93 -2.10
C MET A 29 8.45 -2.81 -2.29
N ASP A 30 7.94 -3.34 -1.18
CA ASP A 30 6.73 -4.14 -1.17
C ASP A 30 5.49 -3.25 -0.96
N VAL A 31 4.44 -3.52 -1.72
CA VAL A 31 3.13 -2.87 -1.62
C VAL A 31 2.08 -3.93 -1.32
N VAL A 32 1.31 -3.75 -0.24
CA VAL A 32 0.28 -4.69 0.20
C VAL A 32 -1.11 -4.09 -0.05
N PRO A 33 -1.99 -4.74 -0.84
CA PRO A 33 -3.37 -4.27 -0.99
C PRO A 33 -4.13 -4.39 0.33
N LEU A 34 -4.81 -3.32 0.73
CA LEU A 34 -5.72 -3.30 1.88
C LEU A 34 -7.20 -3.24 1.48
N GLY A 35 -7.48 -3.03 0.18
CA GLY A 35 -8.81 -2.93 -0.40
C GLY A 35 -8.72 -2.64 -1.90
N GLN A 36 -9.83 -2.25 -2.51
CA GLN A 36 -9.89 -1.99 -3.97
C GLN A 36 -9.10 -0.75 -4.39
N SER A 37 -9.17 0.33 -3.60
CA SER A 37 -8.50 1.61 -3.84
C SER A 37 -7.42 1.92 -2.82
N THR A 38 -7.32 1.14 -1.74
CA THR A 38 -6.42 1.40 -0.60
C THR A 38 -5.31 0.36 -0.55
N PHE A 39 -4.09 0.83 -0.34
CA PHE A 39 -2.90 -0.04 -0.30
C PHE A 39 -1.82 0.55 0.60
N GLU A 40 -0.98 -0.32 1.13
CA GLU A 40 0.07 -0.02 2.07
C GLU A 40 1.44 -0.18 1.40
N VAL A 41 2.26 0.87 1.41
CA VAL A 41 3.65 0.81 0.94
C VAL A 41 4.56 0.55 2.13
N ILE A 42 5.25 -0.59 2.12
CA ILE A 42 6.18 -0.99 3.17
C ILE A 42 7.51 -0.28 2.96
N ARG A 43 7.95 0.46 3.97
CA ARG A 43 9.22 1.17 3.91
C ARG A 43 10.35 0.18 4.16
N SER A 44 11.31 0.11 3.24
CA SER A 44 12.54 -0.65 3.39
C SER A 44 13.77 0.24 3.17
N GLY A 45 14.93 -0.19 3.67
CA GLY A 45 16.24 0.37 3.28
C GLY A 45 16.44 1.88 3.46
N GLY A 46 15.86 2.52 4.48
CA GLY A 46 16.03 3.96 4.69
C GLY A 46 15.33 4.86 3.67
N MET A 47 14.54 4.29 2.74
CA MET A 47 13.97 5.02 1.62
C MET A 47 13.11 6.22 2.06
N GLY A 48 13.40 7.35 1.42
CA GLY A 48 12.79 8.65 1.67
C GLY A 48 11.43 8.82 0.96
N PRO A 49 10.87 10.05 0.98
CA PRO A 49 9.58 10.34 0.38
C PRO A 49 9.48 9.98 -1.11
N ARG A 50 10.52 10.27 -1.90
CA ARG A 50 10.54 10.00 -3.34
C ARG A 50 10.27 8.53 -3.65
N GLY A 51 11.03 7.64 -3.04
CA GLY A 51 10.85 6.21 -3.25
C GLY A 51 9.49 5.70 -2.78
N VAL A 52 8.94 6.21 -1.68
CA VAL A 52 7.59 5.83 -1.22
C VAL A 52 6.50 6.27 -2.21
N TRP A 53 6.60 7.48 -2.76
CA TRP A 53 5.70 7.94 -3.81
C TRP A 53 5.90 7.17 -5.12
N CYS A 54 7.13 6.78 -5.47
CA CYS A 54 7.39 5.91 -6.62
C CYS A 54 6.68 4.57 -6.48
N ALA A 55 6.88 3.84 -5.37
CA ALA A 55 6.26 2.53 -5.18
C ALA A 55 4.72 2.62 -5.18
N ALA A 56 4.17 3.70 -4.63
CA ALA A 56 2.74 3.95 -4.68
C ALA A 56 2.23 4.20 -6.11
N ALA A 57 2.95 5.00 -6.89
CA ALA A 57 2.61 5.29 -8.29
C ALA A 57 2.72 4.06 -9.18
N ASP A 58 3.81 3.30 -9.03
CA ASP A 58 4.06 2.05 -9.75
C ASP A 58 2.96 1.03 -9.48
N TYR A 59 2.55 0.87 -8.22
CA TYR A 59 1.40 0.01 -7.89
C TYR A 59 0.09 0.53 -8.49
N ALA A 60 -0.20 1.83 -8.40
CA ALA A 60 -1.42 2.40 -8.96
C ALA A 60 -1.49 2.23 -10.49
N GLU A 61 -0.39 2.47 -11.20
CA GLU A 61 -0.31 2.31 -12.64
C GLU A 61 -0.40 0.84 -13.04
N ASN A 62 0.48 -0.01 -12.49
CA ASN A 62 0.67 -1.38 -13.00
C ASN A 62 -0.26 -2.43 -12.37
N ARG A 63 -0.82 -2.16 -11.19
CA ARG A 63 -1.74 -3.10 -10.50
C ARG A 63 -3.18 -2.61 -10.45
N LEU A 64 -3.41 -1.30 -10.27
CA LEU A 64 -4.77 -0.74 -10.27
C LEU A 64 -5.20 -0.21 -11.64
N GLY A 65 -4.27 -0.05 -12.60
CA GLY A 65 -4.58 0.44 -13.94
C GLY A 65 -5.02 1.91 -13.98
N THR A 66 -4.70 2.70 -12.95
CA THR A 66 -5.13 4.09 -12.84
C THR A 66 -3.98 5.07 -13.03
N ARG A 67 -4.22 6.10 -13.82
CA ARG A 67 -3.32 7.26 -13.98
C ARG A 67 -3.80 8.50 -13.21
N GLY A 68 -4.80 8.30 -12.34
CA GLY A 68 -5.43 9.36 -11.55
C GLY A 68 -4.53 9.90 -10.45
N ARG A 69 -5.13 10.34 -9.35
CA ARG A 69 -4.40 10.83 -8.18
C ARG A 69 -4.35 9.77 -7.10
N ILE A 70 -3.19 9.64 -6.46
CA ILE A 70 -2.99 8.87 -5.23
C ILE A 70 -2.83 9.82 -4.05
N TYR A 71 -3.42 9.47 -2.92
CA TYR A 71 -3.48 10.29 -1.71
C TYR A 71 -2.98 9.52 -0.50
N ILE A 72 -2.33 10.18 0.44
CA ILE A 72 -2.00 9.58 1.73
C ILE A 72 -3.29 9.49 2.56
N SER A 73 -3.77 8.27 2.83
CA SER A 73 -4.88 8.03 3.75
C SER A 73 -4.42 7.80 5.19
N GLN A 74 -3.20 7.30 5.37
CA GLN A 74 -2.51 7.25 6.66
C GLN A 74 -1.03 7.60 6.47
N GLY A 75 -0.56 8.58 7.23
CA GLY A 75 0.86 8.95 7.26
C GLY A 75 1.75 7.85 7.83
N SER A 76 3.07 8.06 7.75
CA SER A 76 4.08 7.09 8.20
C SER A 76 3.80 6.56 9.61
N ALA A 77 3.52 5.26 9.71
CA ALA A 77 3.14 4.57 10.95
C ALA A 77 3.73 3.14 10.96
N PRO A 78 3.63 2.40 12.08
CA PRO A 78 3.90 0.96 12.07
C PRO A 78 3.01 0.25 11.04
N SER A 79 3.60 -0.72 10.34
CA SER A 79 2.89 -1.45 9.30
C SER A 79 1.83 -2.39 9.87
N ARG A 80 0.68 -2.45 9.19
CA ARG A 80 -0.42 -3.37 9.50
C ARG A 80 -0.15 -4.77 8.96
N SER A 81 0.53 -4.84 7.81
CA SER A 81 0.77 -6.09 7.09
C SER A 81 2.10 -6.74 7.43
N VAL A 82 3.13 -5.97 7.80
CA VAL A 82 4.48 -6.49 8.07
C VAL A 82 4.96 -6.07 9.45
N ALA A 83 5.02 -7.03 10.37
CA ALA A 83 5.46 -6.80 11.75
C ALA A 83 6.88 -6.20 11.80
N GLY A 84 7.06 -5.17 12.64
CA GLY A 84 8.35 -4.50 12.84
C GLY A 84 8.74 -3.49 11.76
N GLN A 85 7.94 -3.32 10.70
CA GLN A 85 8.20 -2.35 9.64
C GLN A 85 7.38 -1.06 9.81
N LYS A 86 7.82 0.01 9.14
CA LYS A 86 7.02 1.23 8.95
C LYS A 86 6.38 1.21 7.57
N SER A 87 5.24 1.88 7.41
CA SER A 87 4.55 2.00 6.13
C SER A 87 3.84 3.34 5.99
N VAL A 88 3.41 3.64 4.77
CA VAL A 88 2.48 4.72 4.46
C VAL A 88 1.30 4.10 3.71
N VAL A 89 0.08 4.46 4.08
CA VAL A 89 -1.12 3.96 3.39
C VAL A 89 -1.61 5.02 2.41
N PHE A 90 -1.84 4.57 1.18
CA PHE A 90 -2.36 5.37 0.10
C PHE A 90 -3.77 4.94 -0.29
N THR A 91 -4.51 5.85 -0.90
CA THR A 91 -5.79 5.58 -1.56
C THR A 91 -5.87 6.31 -2.90
N THR A 92 -6.57 5.73 -3.87
CA THR A 92 -6.99 6.42 -5.11
C THR A 92 -8.39 7.02 -4.99
N ASP A 93 -9.10 6.75 -3.90
CA ASP A 93 -10.42 7.28 -3.61
C ASP A 93 -10.33 8.49 -2.68
N ALA A 94 -10.61 9.68 -3.23
CA ALA A 94 -10.60 10.92 -2.46
C ALA A 94 -11.74 10.99 -1.43
N ALA A 95 -12.86 10.31 -1.67
CA ALA A 95 -14.01 10.31 -0.76
C ALA A 95 -13.75 9.49 0.51
N SER A 96 -12.79 8.55 0.48
CA SER A 96 -12.41 7.74 1.63
C SER A 96 -11.46 8.44 2.61
N LEU A 97 -11.08 9.69 2.35
CA LEU A 97 -10.09 10.42 3.17
C LEU A 97 -10.72 11.04 4.42
N SER A 98 -10.03 10.93 5.55
CA SER A 98 -10.41 11.60 6.80
C SER A 98 -10.09 13.11 6.82
N GLN A 99 -9.24 13.57 5.89
CA GLN A 99 -8.91 14.97 5.69
C GLN A 99 -9.10 15.32 4.21
N ALA A 100 -9.60 16.54 3.95
CA ALA A 100 -9.84 16.99 2.58
C ALA A 100 -8.56 16.87 1.72
N PRO A 101 -8.69 16.46 0.45
CA PRO A 101 -7.59 16.44 -0.50
C PRO A 101 -6.83 17.77 -0.52
N SER A 102 -5.51 17.70 -0.45
CA SER A 102 -4.65 18.88 -0.50
C SER A 102 -3.44 18.66 -1.41
N LYS A 103 -2.88 19.78 -1.86
CA LYS A 103 -1.58 19.81 -2.55
C LYS A 103 -0.50 20.14 -1.53
N SER A 104 0.72 19.68 -1.80
CA SER A 104 1.90 20.01 -1.02
C SER A 104 3.02 20.47 -1.95
N LEU A 105 3.78 21.48 -1.54
CA LEU A 105 4.98 21.93 -2.25
C LEU A 105 6.17 21.01 -2.00
N THR A 106 6.11 20.21 -0.94
CA THR A 106 7.11 19.21 -0.57
C THR A 106 6.50 17.80 -0.58
N LEU A 107 7.33 16.80 -0.87
CA LEU A 107 6.91 15.40 -0.78
C LEU A 107 6.70 15.01 0.67
N SER A 108 5.44 14.82 1.05
CA SER A 108 5.08 14.38 2.39
C SER A 108 4.96 12.87 2.45
N MET A 109 5.24 12.29 3.61
CA MET A 109 4.89 10.90 3.95
C MET A 109 3.96 10.82 5.16
N THR A 110 3.61 11.97 5.74
CA THR A 110 2.94 12.05 7.05
C THR A 110 1.63 12.83 6.97
N LYS A 111 1.49 13.75 6.01
CA LYS A 111 0.32 14.62 5.89
C LYS A 111 -0.80 13.92 5.11
N VAL A 112 -1.82 13.46 5.85
CA VAL A 112 -3.02 12.84 5.28
C VAL A 112 -3.75 13.81 4.34
N GLY A 113 -4.32 13.27 3.28
CA GLY A 113 -5.02 14.02 2.23
C GLY A 113 -4.11 14.66 1.19
N VAL A 114 -2.79 14.74 1.43
CA VAL A 114 -1.85 15.14 0.37
C VAL A 114 -1.89 14.08 -0.73
N GLY A 115 -2.09 14.53 -1.96
CA GLY A 115 -2.08 13.66 -3.12
C GLY A 115 -1.23 14.18 -4.27
N LEU A 116 -0.77 13.24 -5.11
CA LEU A 116 -0.08 13.52 -6.35
C LEU A 116 -0.73 12.76 -7.51
N PRO A 117 -0.73 13.32 -8.72
CA PRO A 117 -0.98 12.56 -9.93
C PRO A 117 0.01 11.39 -10.05
N VAL A 118 -0.45 10.22 -10.53
CA VAL A 118 0.39 9.02 -10.72
C VAL A 118 1.51 9.30 -11.72
N ASP A 119 1.21 10.00 -12.81
CA ASP A 119 2.17 10.43 -13.84
C ASP A 119 3.26 11.39 -13.32
N HIS A 120 2.97 12.18 -12.29
CA HIS A 120 3.99 12.98 -11.61
C HIS A 120 4.81 12.12 -10.66
N ALA A 121 4.17 11.26 -9.86
CA ALA A 121 4.86 10.46 -8.86
C ALA A 121 5.77 9.36 -9.47
N ILE A 122 5.45 8.86 -10.66
CA ILE A 122 6.31 7.89 -11.38
C ILE A 122 7.66 8.50 -11.78
N GLN A 123 7.76 9.84 -11.89
CA GLN A 123 9.03 10.51 -12.19
C GLN A 123 10.06 10.38 -11.05
N PHE A 124 9.59 10.00 -9.85
CA PHE A 124 10.44 9.68 -8.70
C PHE A 124 10.90 8.22 -8.69
N CYS A 125 10.63 7.43 -9.73
CA CYS A 125 11.12 6.07 -9.82
C CYS A 125 12.51 6.03 -10.42
N ARG A 126 13.53 6.46 -9.67
CA ARG A 126 14.92 6.43 -10.12
C ARG A 126 15.75 5.44 -9.28
N PRO A 127 16.86 4.91 -9.83
CA PRO A 127 17.70 3.96 -9.11
C PRO A 127 18.41 4.55 -7.88
N ASP A 128 18.54 5.87 -7.80
CA ASP A 128 19.31 6.61 -6.81
C ASP A 128 18.51 7.08 -5.57
N ASP A 129 17.24 6.68 -5.42
CA ASP A 129 16.37 7.11 -4.31
C ASP A 129 16.69 6.44 -2.95
N TYR A 130 17.83 5.77 -2.82
CA TYR A 130 18.41 5.42 -1.52
C TYR A 130 18.98 6.69 -0.88
N GLU A 131 18.12 7.47 -0.22
CA GLU A 131 18.56 8.53 0.69
C GLU A 131 18.79 7.91 2.08
N PRO A 132 20.03 7.60 2.50
CA PRO A 132 20.29 7.11 3.84
C PRO A 132 19.91 8.22 4.83
N GLY A 133 18.79 8.01 5.52
CA GLY A 133 18.31 8.72 6.70
C GLY A 133 18.93 10.08 7.00
N ILE A 134 18.37 11.15 6.44
CA ILE A 134 18.48 12.46 7.09
C ILE A 134 17.47 12.47 8.23
N SER A 135 17.86 11.81 9.33
CA SER A 135 17.35 12.15 10.65
C SER A 135 18.01 13.47 11.04
N ARG A 136 17.26 14.57 10.97
CA ARG A 136 17.58 15.75 11.76
C ARG A 136 17.00 15.58 13.15
#